data_AF-C6WUP7-F1
#
_entry.id   AF-C6WUP7-F1
#
_cell.length_a   1.000
_cell.length_b   1.000
_cell.length_c   1.000
_cell.angle_alpha   90.00
_cell.angle_beta   90.00
_cell.angle_gamma   90.00
#
_symmetry.space_group_name_H-M   'P 1'
#
loop_
_entity.id
_entity.type
_entity.pdbx_description
1 polymer ?
#
loop_
_entity_poly.entity_id
_entity_poly.type
_entity_poly.pdbx_seq_one_letter_code
_entity_poly.pdbx_strand_id
1 'polypeptide(L)'
;MAKQDPNKYLKNKDIKPESKTSVLAATIRMGLMLVGIIGLALELFREDGWLSTLMSKLFESTTSMLMIPVIILALWLLNKWISSPNKSEVKKSGDLPMYVMMVIGVFYLFKLYTTGSF
;
A
#
# COMPACT_ATOMS: atom_id res chain seq x y z
N MET A 1 -34.87 14.73 33.70
CA MET A 1 -34.25 13.39 33.70
C MET A 1 -34.55 12.74 32.36
N ALA A 2 -33.53 12.44 31.55
CA ALA A 2 -33.75 11.82 30.24
C ALA A 2 -34.26 10.39 30.43
N LYS A 3 -35.41 10.04 29.83
CA LYS A 3 -35.94 8.68 29.79
C LYS A 3 -34.89 7.79 29.11
N GLN A 4 -34.24 6.91 29.87
CA GLN A 4 -33.42 5.85 29.28
C GLN A 4 -34.36 4.90 28.55
N ASP A 5 -34.26 4.88 27.21
CA ASP A 5 -34.99 3.94 26.37
C ASP A 5 -34.42 2.53 26.62
N PRO A 6 -35.19 1.62 27.23
CA PRO A 6 -34.69 0.30 27.61
C PRO A 6 -34.34 -0.58 26.39
N ASN A 7 -34.77 -0.18 25.19
CA ASN A 7 -34.61 -0.96 23.97
C ASN A 7 -33.53 -0.40 23.02
N LYS A 8 -32.72 0.57 23.48
CA LYS A 8 -31.66 1.22 22.70
C LYS A 8 -30.69 0.24 22.03
N TYR A 9 -30.44 -0.91 22.66
CA TYR A 9 -29.51 -1.94 22.17
C TYR A 9 -30.18 -3.08 21.39
N LEU A 10 -31.50 -3.25 21.51
CA LEU A 10 -32.26 -4.25 20.74
C LEU A 10 -32.34 -3.86 19.26
N LYS A 11 -32.25 -2.56 18.95
CA LYS A 11 -32.30 -2.02 17.59
C LYS A 11 -31.09 -2.39 16.72
N ASN A 12 -30.00 -2.84 17.35
CA ASN A 12 -28.76 -3.24 16.67
C ASN A 12 -28.57 -4.76 16.60
N LYS A 13 -29.53 -5.55 17.11
CA LYS A 13 -29.42 -7.01 17.24
C LYS A 13 -29.29 -7.73 15.89
N ASP A 14 -29.89 -7.17 14.85
CA ASP A 14 -29.89 -7.75 13.49
C ASP A 14 -28.89 -7.06 12.54
N ILE A 15 -28.12 -6.09 13.03
CA ILE A 15 -27.03 -5.49 12.24
C ILE A 15 -25.92 -6.54 12.15
N LYS A 16 -25.90 -7.30 11.06
CA LYS A 16 -24.74 -8.13 10.71
C LYS A 16 -23.62 -7.18 10.28
N PRO A 17 -22.58 -6.98 11.10
CA PRO A 17 -21.57 -5.95 10.84
C PRO A 17 -20.72 -6.26 9.60
N GLU A 18 -20.68 -7.52 9.17
CA GLU A 18 -19.86 -8.01 8.07
C GLU A 18 -20.72 -8.85 7.11
N SER A 19 -20.77 -8.46 5.83
CA SER A 19 -21.35 -9.29 4.78
C SER A 19 -20.35 -10.37 4.39
N LYS A 20 -20.79 -11.59 4.09
CA LYS A 20 -19.89 -12.64 3.55
C LYS A 20 -19.13 -12.15 2.29
N THR A 21 -19.74 -11.25 1.52
CA THR A 21 -19.12 -10.61 0.36
C THR A 21 -18.07 -9.56 0.72
N SER A 22 -18.22 -8.83 1.84
CA SER A 22 -17.21 -7.87 2.29
C SER A 22 -15.95 -8.60 2.77
N VAL A 23 -16.14 -9.70 3.50
CA VAL A 23 -15.03 -10.56 3.94
C VAL A 23 -14.28 -11.14 2.74
N LEU A 24 -14.99 -11.71 1.77
CA LEU A 24 -14.36 -12.26 0.56
C LEU A 24 -13.60 -11.19 -0.23
N ALA A 25 -14.19 -10.00 -0.40
CA ALA A 25 -13.53 -8.89 -1.09
C ALA A 25 -12.28 -8.43 -0.33
N ALA A 26 -12.32 -8.37 1.01
CA ALA A 26 -11.17 -8.02 1.83
C ALA A 26 -10.04 -9.05 1.70
N THR A 27 -10.37 -10.36 1.69
CA THR A 27 -9.39 -11.44 1.48
C THR A 27 -8.70 -11.32 0.11
N ILE A 28 -9.45 -11.07 -0.95
CA ILE A 28 -8.88 -10.90 -2.31
C ILE A 28 -7.96 -9.68 -2.36
N ARG A 29 -8.38 -8.54 -1.81
CA ARG A 29 -7.55 -7.32 -1.75
C ARG A 29 -6.25 -7.56 -0.98
N MET A 30 -6.33 -8.24 0.16
CA MET A 30 -5.17 -8.59 0.97
C MET A 30 -4.21 -9.51 0.19
N GLY A 31 -4.74 -10.54 -0.46
CA GLY A 31 -3.94 -11.44 -1.31
C GLY A 31 -3.22 -10.71 -2.44
N LEU A 32 -3.93 -9.83 -3.16
CA LEU A 32 -3.33 -9.01 -4.22
C LEU A 32 -2.24 -8.08 -3.70
N MET A 33 -2.45 -7.43 -2.55
CA MET A 33 -1.41 -6.58 -1.96
C MET A 33 -0.17 -7.39 -1.58
N LEU A 34 -0.33 -8.58 -1.00
CA LEU A 34 0.81 -9.44 -0.65
C LEU A 34 1.61 -9.82 -1.90
N VAL A 35 0.94 -10.19 -2.98
CA VAL A 35 1.63 -10.50 -4.24
C VAL A 35 2.34 -9.27 -4.81
N GLY A 36 1.71 -8.09 -4.73
CA GLY A 36 2.35 -6.83 -5.16
C GLY A 36 3.60 -6.50 -4.35
N ILE A 37 3.55 -6.67 -3.03
CA ILE A 37 4.71 -6.48 -2.14
C ILE A 37 5.82 -7.46 -2.49
N ILE A 38 5.49 -8.74 -2.63
CA ILE A 38 6.48 -9.79 -2.94
C ILE A 38 7.11 -9.55 -4.32
N GLY A 39 6.32 -9.28 -5.34
CA GLY A 39 6.81 -9.00 -6.69
C GLY A 39 7.75 -7.79 -6.73
N LEU A 40 7.38 -6.69 -6.07
CA LEU A 40 8.25 -5.53 -5.93
C LEU A 40 9.52 -5.85 -5.14
N ALA A 41 9.40 -6.59 -4.04
CA ALA A 41 10.56 -6.97 -3.25
C ALA A 41 11.55 -7.78 -4.09
N LEU A 42 11.08 -8.78 -4.84
CA LEU A 42 11.94 -9.55 -5.74
C LEU A 42 12.56 -8.66 -6.83
N GLU A 43 11.82 -7.72 -7.41
CA GLU A 43 12.35 -6.79 -8.42
C GLU A 43 13.43 -5.84 -7.86
N LEU A 44 13.19 -5.33 -6.65
CA LEU A 44 14.07 -4.35 -6.01
C LEU A 44 15.34 -5.01 -5.47
N PHE A 45 15.20 -6.20 -4.86
CA PHE A 45 16.26 -6.88 -4.09
C PHE A 45 16.95 -8.03 -4.82
N ARG A 46 16.53 -8.41 -6.04
CA ARG A 46 17.28 -9.38 -6.87
C ARG A 46 18.72 -8.93 -7.11
N GLU A 47 19.58 -9.86 -7.49
CA GLU A 47 20.91 -9.54 -8.04
C GLU A 47 20.75 -8.61 -9.26
N ASP A 48 21.55 -7.54 -9.29
CA ASP A 48 21.42 -6.41 -10.24
C ASP A 48 20.04 -5.73 -10.28
N GLY A 49 19.26 -5.88 -9.20
CA GLY A 49 17.96 -5.24 -9.03
C GLY A 49 18.05 -3.72 -9.01
N TRP A 50 16.87 -3.09 -9.01
CA TRP A 50 16.77 -1.63 -9.03
C TRP A 50 17.47 -0.99 -7.82
N LEU A 51 17.40 -1.59 -6.64
CA LEU A 51 18.04 -1.03 -5.45
C LEU A 51 19.57 -1.10 -5.55
N SER A 52 20.11 -2.26 -5.96
CA SER A 52 21.55 -2.46 -6.15
C SER A 52 22.09 -1.48 -7.20
N THR A 53 21.40 -1.36 -8.34
CA THR A 53 21.76 -0.43 -9.41
C THR A 53 21.73 1.02 -8.94
N LEU A 54 20.69 1.43 -8.21
CA LEU A 54 20.59 2.79 -7.68
C LEU A 54 21.69 3.10 -6.67
N MET A 55 21.99 2.18 -5.75
CA MET A 55 23.09 2.36 -4.80
C MET A 55 24.44 2.43 -5.51
N SER A 56 24.70 1.51 -6.44
CA SER A 56 25.94 1.52 -7.23
C SER A 56 26.16 2.87 -7.92
N LYS A 57 25.13 3.40 -8.59
CA LYS A 57 25.17 4.73 -9.25
C LYS A 57 25.38 5.89 -8.28
N LEU A 58 24.80 5.82 -7.08
CA LEU A 58 24.93 6.87 -6.08
C LEU A 58 26.35 6.97 -5.52
N PHE A 59 27.04 5.84 -5.40
CA PHE A 59 28.40 5.78 -4.89
C PHE A 59 29.48 5.76 -5.98
N GLU A 60 29.09 5.78 -7.27
CA GLU A 60 30.01 5.75 -8.42
C GLU A 60 30.91 6.99 -8.49
N SER A 61 30.42 8.18 -8.12
CA SER A 61 31.18 9.42 -8.21
C SER A 61 30.81 10.44 -7.13
N THR A 62 31.73 11.37 -6.83
CA THR A 62 31.47 12.48 -5.90
C THR A 62 30.28 13.34 -6.34
N THR A 63 30.06 13.50 -7.64
CA THR A 63 28.90 14.21 -8.20
C THR A 63 27.59 13.45 -7.94
N SER A 64 27.60 12.12 -8.06
CA SER A 64 26.44 11.27 -7.74
C SER A 64 26.10 11.32 -6.25
N MET A 65 27.10 11.41 -5.37
CA MET A 65 26.88 11.54 -3.92
C MET A 65 26.14 12.84 -3.55
N LEU A 66 26.28 13.91 -4.34
CA LEU A 66 25.49 15.13 -4.15
C LEU A 66 23.98 14.93 -4.44
N MET A 67 23.59 13.82 -5.07
CA MET A 67 22.17 13.46 -5.18
C MET A 67 21.59 12.90 -3.87
N ILE A 68 22.41 12.45 -2.92
CA ILE A 68 21.91 11.89 -1.65
C ILE A 68 21.01 12.89 -0.90
N PRO A 69 21.41 14.16 -0.69
CA PRO A 69 20.52 15.18 -0.11
C PRO A 69 19.22 15.38 -0.91
N VAL A 70 19.29 15.35 -2.24
CA VAL A 70 18.11 15.51 -3.11
C VAL A 70 17.15 14.34 -2.94
N ILE A 71 17.65 13.11 -2.86
CA ILE A 71 16.85 11.90 -2.61
C ILE A 71 16.22 11.95 -1.23
N ILE A 72 16.97 12.35 -0.20
CA ILE A 72 16.43 12.50 1.16
C ILE A 72 15.30 13.54 1.18
N LEU A 73 15.47 14.68 0.51
CA LEU A 73 14.42 15.70 0.39
C LEU A 73 13.19 15.17 -0.36
N ALA A 74 13.39 14.41 -1.44
CA ALA A 74 12.30 13.79 -2.19
C ALA A 74 11.54 12.76 -1.33
N LEU A 75 12.26 11.89 -0.61
CA LEU A 75 11.66 10.92 0.30
C LEU A 75 10.91 11.60 1.45
N TRP A 76 11.45 12.70 1.98
CA TRP A 76 10.78 13.49 3.01
C TRP A 76 9.49 14.14 2.49
N LEU A 77 9.51 14.71 1.28
CA LEU A 77 8.33 15.26 0.62
C LEU A 77 7.26 14.19 0.37
N LEU A 78 7.68 13.03 -0.14
CA LEU A 78 6.78 11.88 -0.35
C LEU A 78 6.16 11.41 0.96
N ASN A 79 6.98 11.22 2.01
CA ASN A 79 6.48 10.83 3.33
C ASN A 79 5.51 11.86 3.90
N LYS A 80 5.82 13.16 3.75
CA LYS A 80 4.94 14.24 4.17
C LYS A 80 3.61 14.22 3.41
N TRP A 81 3.64 13.93 2.12
CA TRP A 81 2.44 13.86 1.29
C TRP A 81 1.55 12.67 1.67
N ILE A 82 2.15 11.51 1.93
CA ILE A 82 1.44 10.29 2.35
C ILE A 82 0.93 10.41 3.80
N SER A 83 1.71 11.01 4.70
CA SER A 83 1.43 11.07 6.14
C SER A 83 0.66 12.30 6.60
N SER A 84 0.26 13.20 5.70
CA SER A 84 -0.47 14.43 6.07
C SER A 84 -1.79 14.09 6.79
N PRO A 85 -1.95 14.46 8.08
CA PRO A 85 -3.09 14.02 8.89
C PRO A 85 -4.35 14.79 8.51
N ASN A 86 -5.27 14.12 7.81
CA ASN A 86 -6.60 14.65 7.53
C ASN A 86 -7.50 14.45 8.75
N LYS A 87 -7.55 15.48 9.60
CA LYS A 87 -8.65 15.63 10.57
C LYS A 87 -9.93 15.90 9.79
N SER A 88 -10.83 14.93 9.84
CA SER A 88 -12.20 14.99 9.32
C SER A 88 -12.36 14.67 7.83
N GLU A 89 -13.15 13.63 7.60
CA GLU A 89 -13.65 13.12 6.32
C GLU A 89 -12.71 12.21 5.53
N VAL A 90 -13.07 10.93 5.56
CA VAL A 90 -12.55 9.83 4.74
C VAL A 90 -12.70 10.19 3.26
N LYS A 91 -11.71 10.89 2.70
CA LYS A 91 -11.56 11.05 1.25
C LYS A 91 -10.76 9.88 0.70
N LYS A 92 -11.24 9.35 -0.43
CA LYS A 92 -10.69 8.28 -1.30
C LYS A 92 -9.18 8.35 -1.62
N SER A 93 -8.48 9.42 -1.23
CA SER A 93 -7.03 9.58 -1.39
C SER A 93 -6.21 8.74 -0.41
N GLY A 94 -6.76 8.38 0.76
CA GLY A 94 -6.10 7.48 1.71
C GLY A 94 -5.95 6.04 1.18
N ASP A 95 -6.80 5.66 0.23
CA ASP A 95 -6.76 4.34 -0.42
C ASP A 95 -5.77 4.28 -1.59
N LEU A 96 -5.13 5.40 -1.95
CA LEU A 96 -4.25 5.48 -3.13
C LEU A 96 -3.06 4.51 -3.05
N PRO A 97 -2.31 4.40 -1.92
CA PRO A 97 -1.26 3.39 -1.79
C PRO A 97 -1.81 1.97 -1.94
N MET A 98 -2.98 1.68 -1.37
CA MET A 98 -3.62 0.37 -1.46
C MET A 98 -3.97 0.02 -2.92
N TYR A 99 -4.59 0.96 -3.67
CA TYR A 99 -4.91 0.72 -5.08
C TYR A 99 -3.67 0.55 -5.96
N VAL A 100 -2.62 1.35 -5.73
CA VAL A 100 -1.33 1.21 -6.44
C VAL A 100 -0.75 -0.18 -6.20
N MET A 101 -0.68 -0.62 -4.94
CA MET A 101 -0.15 -1.95 -4.59
C MET A 101 -0.99 -3.08 -5.18
N MET A 102 -2.32 -2.93 -5.27
CA MET A 102 -3.17 -3.92 -5.93
C MET A 102 -2.93 -3.99 -7.44
N VAL A 103 -2.77 -2.86 -8.13
CA VAL A 103 -2.46 -2.85 -9.58
C VAL A 103 -1.12 -3.54 -9.84
N ILE A 104 -0.12 -3.25 -9.00
CA ILE A 104 1.19 -3.90 -9.07
C ILE A 104 1.07 -5.40 -8.80
N GLY A 105 0.28 -5.81 -7.81
CA GLY A 105 -0.01 -7.23 -7.55
C GLY A 105 -0.67 -7.94 -8.73
N VAL A 106 -1.65 -7.31 -9.38
CA VAL A 106 -2.28 -7.86 -10.60
C VAL A 106 -1.27 -7.99 -11.73
N PHE A 107 -0.40 -6.99 -11.92
CA PHE A 107 0.67 -7.04 -12.92
C PHE A 107 1.62 -8.21 -12.69
N TYR A 108 2.07 -8.43 -11.46
CA TYR A 108 2.96 -9.56 -11.15
C TYR A 108 2.26 -10.92 -11.23
N LEU A 109 0.98 -11.02 -10.87
CA LEU A 109 0.21 -12.24 -11.13
C LEU A 109 0.10 -12.55 -12.62
N PHE A 110 -0.15 -11.53 -13.44
CA PHE A 110 -0.19 -11.69 -14.89
C PHE A 110 1.17 -12.08 -15.47
N LYS A 111 2.24 -11.44 -15.01
CA LYS A 111 3.63 -11.76 -15.39
C LYS A 111 3.98 -13.21 -14.98
N LEU A 112 3.61 -13.63 -13.78
CA LEU A 112 3.83 -15.00 -13.32
C LEU A 112 3.05 -16.01 -14.17
N TYR A 113 1.80 -15.71 -14.51
CA TYR A 113 1.00 -16.59 -15.35
C TYR A 113 1.55 -16.72 -16.78
N THR A 114 2.02 -15.62 -17.37
CA THR A 114 2.49 -15.59 -18.76
C THR A 114 3.94 -16.02 -18.93
N THR A 115 4.81 -15.72 -17.96
CA THR A 115 6.26 -15.92 -18.03
C THR A 115 6.75 -17.02 -17.10
N GLY A 116 5.91 -17.51 -16.18
CA GLY A 116 6.27 -18.54 -15.19
C GLY A 116 7.22 -18.06 -14.10
N SER A 117 7.56 -16.77 -14.07
CA SER A 117 8.58 -16.20 -13.19
C SER A 117 8.14 -14.82 -12.67
N PHE A 118 8.67 -14.44 -11.51
CA PHE A 118 8.48 -13.13 -10.89
C PHE A 118 9.46 -12.08 -11.43
#